data_AF-A0AA36MTU3-F1
#
_entry.id   AF-A0AA36MTU3-F1
#
_cell.length_a   1.000
_cell.length_b   1.000
_cell.length_c   1.000
_cell.angle_alpha   90.00
_cell.angle_beta   90.00
_cell.angle_gamma   90.00
#
_symmetry.space_group_name_H-M   'P 1'
#
loop_
_entity.id
_entity.type
_entity.pdbx_description
1 polymer ?
#
loop_
_entity_poly.entity_id
_entity_poly.type
_entity_poly.pdbx_seq_one_letter_code
_entity_poly.pdbx_strand_id
1 'polypeptide(L)'
;MLVYSALPFLNELRVITDWTVTETSMNLFMWLKLEDAHHGLYRTRLDMEGRAMTEPAEARPMFEKVYMGVALLFLLLVLLVGPIIFFSALNTFMLVPSMVMSATMSVDVKVEASHGHRSLNLYQAAQDYISLWSRERENLFRKTLLDHEMPFSLQDVRFPATSDEFWERSPLMQKMMADQMNPISNPDVVVKLRLAFQFQRNSSVTASGLEEVVLGNETRRVLAEMLSQPEKQRTAHSFEVPEVFENYRRIGDGADISSVDFIHDSQMAGKAPLRSPIKMMFKPADDSHPPCWLAVFNETEEPLKVTVVSNNVKSGAAGSDKETKMSINGLYLGVVLTIGNLFRSIFKDSSKRMIYEEVSDTDLLLDLCDGIYLARVQGNLRAEWELYHELLRIYRSPELLAHVSSKKGHGEKPKPDAPASSARWDRVAVHLRSNAGQGTREES
;
A
#
# COMPACT_ATOMS: atom_id res chain seq x y z
N MET A 1 6.52 35.24 19.02
CA MET A 1 6.32 35.56 17.59
C MET A 1 6.46 34.35 16.65
N LEU A 2 7.39 33.41 16.86
CA LEU A 2 7.60 32.27 15.93
C LEU A 2 6.37 31.36 15.68
N VAL A 3 5.49 31.18 16.67
CA VAL A 3 4.28 30.35 16.53
C VAL A 3 3.24 30.97 15.59
N TYR A 4 3.14 32.30 15.58
CA TYR A 4 2.18 33.05 14.76
C TYR A 4 2.55 32.98 13.27
N SER A 5 3.84 33.05 12.95
CA SER A 5 4.37 32.93 11.58
C SER A 5 4.37 31.50 11.02
N ALA A 6 4.10 30.49 11.85
CA ALA A 6 4.05 29.09 11.42
C ALA A 6 2.71 28.70 10.77
N LEU A 7 1.67 29.50 10.98
CA LEU A 7 0.34 29.27 10.41
C LEU A 7 0.26 29.88 9.00
N PRO A 8 -0.09 29.07 7.97
CA PRO A 8 -0.17 29.57 6.61
C PRO A 8 -1.26 30.65 6.49
N PHE A 9 -0.99 31.69 5.69
CA PHE A 9 -1.88 32.81 5.37
C PHE A 9 -2.23 33.76 6.52
N LEU A 10 -1.95 33.40 7.77
CA LEU A 10 -2.43 34.17 8.91
C LEU A 10 -1.70 35.52 9.03
N ASN A 11 -0.38 35.51 8.84
CA ASN A 11 0.42 36.74 8.84
C ASN A 11 0.06 37.62 7.64
N GLU A 12 -0.10 37.04 6.46
CA GLU A 12 -0.46 37.76 5.23
C GLU A 12 -1.84 38.40 5.36
N LEU A 13 -2.83 37.69 5.90
CA LEU A 13 -4.18 38.22 6.13
C LEU A 13 -4.19 39.36 7.14
N ARG A 14 -3.41 39.26 8.22
CA ARG A 14 -3.28 40.37 9.17
C ARG A 14 -2.72 41.60 8.48
N VAL A 15 -1.60 41.46 7.76
CA VAL A 15 -0.92 42.59 7.13
C VAL A 15 -1.81 43.28 6.10
N ILE A 16 -2.58 42.50 5.33
CA ILE A 16 -3.55 43.05 4.37
C ILE A 16 -4.70 43.76 5.12
N THR A 17 -5.24 43.15 6.18
CA THR A 17 -6.33 43.75 6.96
C THR A 17 -5.89 45.06 7.62
N ASP A 18 -4.71 45.07 8.24
CA ASP A 18 -4.13 46.25 8.87
C ASP A 18 -3.92 47.38 7.85
N TRP A 19 -3.46 47.07 6.63
CA TRP A 19 -3.35 48.05 5.55
C TRP A 19 -4.72 48.56 5.07
N THR A 20 -5.74 47.71 4.97
CA THR A 20 -7.07 48.14 4.47
C THR A 20 -7.80 49.10 5.41
N VAL A 21 -7.56 48.99 6.72
CA VAL A 21 -8.27 49.78 7.75
C VAL A 21 -7.49 51.04 8.14
N THR A 22 -6.18 51.07 7.93
CA THR A 22 -5.33 52.18 8.36
C THR A 22 -5.16 53.24 7.29
N GLU A 23 -5.29 54.52 7.66
CA GLU A 23 -4.94 55.64 6.79
C GLU A 23 -3.41 55.74 6.66
N THR A 24 -2.88 55.52 5.46
CA THR A 24 -1.42 55.51 5.17
C THR A 24 -1.15 56.15 3.81
N SER A 25 0.04 56.73 3.66
CA SER A 25 0.57 57.25 2.41
C SER A 25 1.11 56.16 1.47
N MET A 26 1.23 54.92 1.96
CA MET A 26 1.91 53.83 1.26
C MET A 26 0.94 52.89 0.54
N ASN A 27 1.34 52.45 -0.65
CA ASN A 27 0.63 51.37 -1.35
C ASN A 27 0.89 50.01 -0.67
N LEU A 28 0.02 49.03 -0.89
CA LEU A 28 0.07 47.70 -0.28
C LEU A 28 1.44 47.02 -0.42
N PHE A 29 2.09 47.09 -1.59
CA PHE A 29 3.41 46.48 -1.78
C PHE A 29 4.53 47.19 -1.02
N MET A 30 4.41 48.50 -0.76
CA MET A 30 5.35 49.24 0.08
C MET A 30 5.17 48.84 1.54
N TRP A 31 3.92 48.70 1.97
CA TRP A 31 3.56 48.20 3.30
C TRP A 31 4.09 46.79 3.54
N LEU A 32 3.87 45.86 2.60
CA LEU A 32 4.37 44.48 2.68
C LEU A 32 5.91 44.44 2.80
N LYS A 33 6.62 45.30 2.06
CA LYS A 33 8.09 45.41 2.16
C LYS A 33 8.55 45.97 3.49
N LEU A 34 7.86 46.97 4.04
CA LEU A 34 8.18 47.53 5.36
C LEU A 34 8.02 46.46 6.45
N GLU A 35 6.91 45.72 6.42
CA GLU A 35 6.62 44.67 7.40
C GLU A 35 7.61 43.50 7.30
N ASP A 36 7.97 43.09 6.08
CA ASP A 36 9.00 42.06 5.85
C ASP A 36 10.39 42.53 6.33
N ALA A 37 10.74 43.80 6.08
CA ALA A 37 11.99 44.39 6.56
C ALA A 37 12.04 44.47 8.10
N HIS A 38 10.95 44.92 8.76
CA HIS A 38 10.88 44.98 10.23
C HIS A 38 11.00 43.60 10.87
N HIS A 39 10.24 42.62 10.39
CA HIS A 39 10.35 41.24 10.85
C HIS A 39 11.74 40.64 10.58
N GLY A 40 12.33 40.91 9.42
CA GLY A 40 13.67 40.48 9.06
C GLY A 40 14.73 41.04 10.01
N LEU A 41 14.72 42.36 10.26
CA LEU A 41 15.63 43.03 11.19
C LEU A 41 15.49 42.50 12.61
N TYR A 42 14.26 42.27 13.08
CA TYR A 42 14.00 41.72 14.40
C TYR A 42 14.55 40.29 14.55
N ARG A 43 14.41 39.45 13.51
CA ARG A 43 15.03 38.11 13.49
C ARG A 43 16.56 38.21 13.52
N THR A 44 17.15 39.05 12.68
CA THR A 44 18.60 39.29 12.67
C THR A 44 19.10 39.75 14.03
N ARG A 45 18.38 40.65 14.71
CA ARG A 45 18.71 41.09 16.07
C ARG A 45 18.80 39.92 17.05
N LEU A 46 17.76 39.08 17.09
CA LEU A 46 17.71 37.91 17.98
C LEU A 46 18.82 36.90 17.65
N ASP A 47 19.10 36.68 16.37
CA ASP A 47 20.19 35.80 15.92
C ASP A 47 21.57 36.35 16.35
N MET A 48 21.79 37.67 16.23
CA MET A 48 23.02 38.31 16.69
C MET A 48 23.15 38.29 18.22
N GLU A 49 22.06 38.54 18.97
CA GLU A 49 22.02 38.43 20.43
C GLU A 49 22.32 37.00 20.89
N GLY A 50 21.76 35.98 20.22
CA GLY A 50 22.05 34.58 20.50
C GLY A 50 23.51 34.20 20.24
N ARG A 51 24.10 34.71 19.15
CA ARG A 51 25.53 34.50 18.85
C ARG A 51 26.45 35.19 19.84
N ALA A 52 26.06 36.35 20.36
CA ALA A 52 26.81 37.09 21.38
C ALA A 52 26.92 36.34 22.73
N MET A 53 26.07 35.33 22.98
CA MET A 53 26.18 34.48 24.17
C MET A 53 27.36 33.50 24.12
N THR A 54 27.92 33.25 22.93
CA THR A 54 29.05 32.35 22.71
C THR A 54 30.33 33.14 22.44
N GLU A 55 31.45 32.72 23.02
CA GLU A 55 32.72 33.41 22.80
C GLU A 55 33.17 33.28 21.33
N PRO A 56 33.68 34.37 20.72
CA PRO A 56 34.20 34.32 19.36
C PRO A 56 35.32 33.27 19.23
N ALA A 57 35.29 32.51 18.13
CA ALA A 57 36.28 31.48 17.79
C ALA A 57 36.36 30.26 18.73
N GLU A 58 35.38 30.04 19.61
CA GLU A 58 35.27 28.80 20.38
C GLU A 58 34.59 27.67 19.58
N ALA A 59 34.97 26.42 19.85
CA ALA A 59 34.30 25.26 19.29
C ALA A 59 32.85 25.18 19.77
N ARG A 60 31.90 25.06 18.84
CA ARG A 60 30.48 24.91 19.17
C ARG A 60 30.23 23.67 20.04
N PRO A 61 29.39 23.77 21.10
CA PRO A 61 29.14 22.69 22.03
C PRO A 61 28.55 21.46 21.31
N MET A 62 28.94 20.27 21.77
CA MET A 62 28.50 19.01 21.15
C MET A 62 26.98 18.83 21.22
N PHE A 63 26.33 19.33 22.26
CA PHE A 63 24.87 19.26 22.41
C PHE A 63 24.13 19.99 21.28
N GLU A 64 24.60 21.19 20.88
CA GLU A 64 24.01 21.96 19.79
C GLU A 64 24.12 21.20 18.45
N LYS A 65 25.29 20.60 18.20
CA LYS A 65 25.52 19.78 16.99
C LYS A 65 24.64 18.54 16.95
N VAL A 66 24.48 17.86 18.10
CA VAL A 66 23.63 16.67 18.20
C VAL A 66 22.17 17.06 18.02
N TYR A 67 21.67 18.05 18.75
CA TYR A 67 20.28 18.46 18.64
C TYR A 67 19.93 18.94 17.23
N MET A 68 20.67 19.89 16.66
CA MET A 68 20.36 20.43 15.33
C MET A 68 20.67 19.44 14.20
N GLY A 69 21.83 18.78 14.25
CA GLY A 69 22.28 17.88 13.20
C GLY A 69 21.52 16.56 13.19
N VAL A 70 21.42 15.89 14.36
CA VAL A 70 20.72 14.60 14.45
C VAL A 70 19.22 14.79 14.29
N ALA A 71 18.60 15.86 14.82
CA ALA A 71 17.17 16.09 14.58
C ALA A 71 16.87 16.33 13.09
N LEU A 72 17.71 17.08 12.38
CA LEU A 72 17.54 17.30 10.95
C LEU A 72 17.74 16.03 10.13
N LEU A 73 18.73 15.20 10.49
CA LEU A 73 18.95 13.90 9.84
C LEU A 73 17.77 12.95 10.12
N PHE A 74 17.30 12.89 11.36
CA PHE A 74 16.14 12.08 11.75
C PHE A 74 14.88 12.55 11.02
N LEU A 75 14.64 13.86 10.93
CA LEU A 75 13.54 14.41 10.14
C LEU A 75 13.62 13.96 8.68
N LEU A 76 14.80 14.05 8.05
CA LEU A 76 14.99 13.60 6.67
C LEU A 76 14.71 12.09 6.52
N LEU A 77 15.15 11.27 7.47
CA LEU A 77 14.88 9.83 7.49
C LEU A 77 13.38 9.55 7.58
N VAL A 78 12.67 10.24 8.47
CA VAL A 78 11.21 10.11 8.62
C VAL A 78 10.48 10.53 7.35
N LEU A 79 10.92 11.61 6.69
CA LEU A 79 10.30 12.07 5.44
C LEU A 79 10.53 11.10 4.26
N LEU A 80 11.64 10.36 4.25
CA LEU A 80 11.94 9.37 3.22
C LEU A 80 11.24 8.02 3.51
N VAL A 81 11.35 7.53 4.75
CA VAL A 81 10.90 6.17 5.12
C VAL A 81 9.46 6.15 5.63
N GLY A 82 9.00 7.21 6.29
CA GLY A 82 7.66 7.30 6.88
C GLY A 82 6.54 7.01 5.89
N PRO A 83 6.52 7.61 4.69
CA PRO A 83 5.52 7.30 3.68
C PRO A 83 5.54 5.83 3.24
N ILE A 84 6.71 5.20 3.14
CA ILE A 84 6.84 3.77 2.77
C ILE A 84 6.18 2.90 3.84
N ILE A 85 6.49 3.15 5.12
CA ILE A 85 5.90 2.41 6.25
C ILE A 85 4.37 2.56 6.23
N PHE A 86 3.89 3.79 6.00
CA PHE A 86 2.47 4.09 5.96
C PHE A 86 1.75 3.34 4.82
N PHE A 87 2.26 3.39 3.58
CA PHE A 87 1.65 2.67 2.46
C PHE A 87 1.77 1.15 2.57
N SER A 88 2.85 0.64 3.17
CA SER A 88 2.98 -0.79 3.44
C SER A 88 1.93 -1.27 4.45
N ALA A 89 1.70 -0.50 5.52
CA ALA A 89 0.67 -0.82 6.51
C ALA A 89 -0.75 -0.76 5.90
N LEU A 90 -1.05 0.29 5.12
CA LEU A 90 -2.35 0.42 4.45
C LEU A 90 -2.65 -0.73 3.48
N ASN A 91 -1.65 -1.25 2.77
CA ASN A 91 -1.86 -2.39 1.87
C ASN A 91 -2.41 -3.62 2.60
N THR A 92 -2.04 -3.87 3.86
CA THR A 92 -2.56 -4.99 4.65
C THR A 92 -3.98 -4.72 5.15
N PHE A 93 -4.30 -3.49 5.53
CA PHE A 93 -5.65 -3.13 6.02
C PHE A 93 -6.71 -3.09 4.92
N MET A 94 -6.31 -2.86 3.67
CA MET A 94 -7.23 -2.77 2.53
C MET A 94 -7.61 -4.14 1.93
N LEU A 95 -7.09 -5.24 2.47
CA LEU A 95 -7.43 -6.59 2.02
C LEU A 95 -8.82 -7.00 2.53
N VAL A 96 -9.73 -7.30 1.60
CA VAL A 96 -11.09 -7.74 1.88
C VAL A 96 -11.30 -9.15 1.34
N PRO A 97 -12.06 -10.01 2.04
CA PRO A 97 -12.33 -11.37 1.58
C PRO A 97 -12.97 -11.42 0.19
N SER A 98 -12.35 -12.16 -0.73
CA SER A 98 -12.90 -12.39 -2.06
C SER A 98 -13.76 -13.65 -2.08
N MET A 99 -14.96 -13.59 -1.53
CA MET A 99 -15.82 -14.77 -1.36
C MET A 99 -16.46 -15.20 -2.68
N VAL A 100 -16.58 -16.50 -2.88
CA VAL A 100 -17.34 -17.13 -3.95
C VAL A 100 -18.84 -16.91 -3.68
N MET A 101 -19.54 -16.38 -4.68
CA MET A 101 -20.98 -16.11 -4.66
C MET A 101 -21.75 -17.15 -5.47
N SER A 102 -21.18 -17.60 -6.60
CA SER A 102 -21.71 -18.71 -7.38
C SER A 102 -20.60 -19.57 -7.96
N ALA A 103 -20.91 -20.82 -8.25
CA ALA A 103 -19.97 -21.81 -8.73
C ALA A 103 -20.66 -22.78 -9.69
N THR A 104 -20.13 -22.94 -10.89
CA THR A 104 -20.60 -23.96 -11.83
C THR A 104 -19.51 -24.98 -12.07
N MET A 105 -19.91 -26.24 -12.21
CA MET A 105 -19.04 -27.34 -12.55
C MET A 105 -19.59 -28.04 -13.77
N SER A 106 -18.71 -28.33 -14.74
CA SER A 106 -19.05 -29.17 -15.88
C SER A 106 -18.02 -30.28 -16.06
N VAL A 107 -18.50 -31.44 -16.50
CA VAL A 107 -17.71 -32.64 -16.75
C VAL A 107 -17.96 -33.06 -18.19
N ASP A 108 -16.91 -33.03 -18.99
CA ASP A 108 -16.98 -33.38 -20.40
C ASP A 108 -15.93 -34.44 -20.77
N VAL A 109 -16.25 -35.27 -21.75
CA VAL A 109 -15.33 -36.27 -22.29
C VAL A 109 -14.83 -35.80 -23.64
N LYS A 110 -13.51 -35.57 -23.74
CA LYS A 110 -12.82 -35.18 -24.96
C LYS A 110 -12.10 -36.39 -25.56
N VAL A 111 -12.45 -36.72 -26.79
CA VAL A 111 -11.79 -37.75 -27.60
C VAL A 111 -10.86 -37.04 -28.57
N GLU A 112 -9.56 -37.28 -28.42
CA GLU A 112 -8.51 -36.77 -29.31
C GLU A 112 -8.09 -37.88 -30.27
N ALA A 113 -8.46 -37.71 -31.55
CA ALA A 113 -8.09 -38.61 -32.64
C ALA A 113 -7.15 -37.89 -33.62
N SER A 114 -6.48 -38.65 -34.49
CA SER A 114 -5.54 -38.12 -35.50
C SER A 114 -6.13 -37.08 -36.46
N HIS A 115 -7.46 -37.04 -36.60
CA HIS A 115 -8.18 -36.15 -37.52
C HIS A 115 -8.91 -34.98 -36.81
N GLY A 116 -8.71 -34.80 -35.50
CA GLY A 116 -9.35 -33.76 -34.70
C GLY A 116 -9.84 -34.24 -33.34
N HIS A 117 -10.46 -33.32 -32.58
CA HIS A 117 -11.04 -33.63 -31.27
C HIS A 117 -12.56 -33.49 -31.28
N ARG A 118 -13.24 -34.30 -30.48
CA ARG A 118 -14.68 -34.18 -30.18
C ARG A 118 -14.89 -34.21 -28.69
N SER A 119 -15.80 -33.38 -28.19
CA SER A 119 -16.14 -33.34 -26.76
C SER A 119 -17.62 -33.59 -26.52
N LEU A 120 -17.93 -34.29 -25.43
CA LEU A 120 -19.29 -34.62 -25.02
C LEU A 120 -19.46 -34.19 -23.57
N ASN A 121 -20.27 -33.16 -23.34
CA ASN A 121 -20.63 -32.75 -21.99
C ASN A 121 -21.58 -33.80 -21.40
N LEU A 122 -21.16 -34.40 -20.29
CA LEU A 122 -21.91 -35.41 -19.54
C LEU A 122 -22.72 -34.77 -18.42
N TYR A 123 -22.12 -33.87 -17.64
CA TYR A 123 -22.73 -33.28 -16.45
C TYR A 123 -22.43 -31.78 -16.42
N GLN A 124 -23.44 -31.00 -16.08
CA GLN A 124 -23.28 -29.59 -15.78
C GLN A 124 -24.27 -29.19 -14.68
N ALA A 125 -23.78 -28.61 -13.60
CA ALA A 125 -24.66 -28.09 -12.56
C ALA A 125 -24.10 -26.83 -11.88
N ALA A 126 -25.03 -26.00 -11.42
CA ALA A 126 -24.75 -24.93 -10.48
C ALA A 126 -24.68 -25.50 -9.05
N GLN A 127 -23.99 -24.78 -8.16
CA GLN A 127 -23.85 -25.20 -6.78
C GLN A 127 -25.18 -25.18 -6.01
N ASP A 128 -25.39 -26.20 -5.18
CA ASP A 128 -26.57 -26.33 -4.29
C ASP A 128 -26.33 -25.59 -2.97
N TYR A 129 -25.08 -25.61 -2.47
CA TYR A 129 -24.77 -25.04 -1.16
C TYR A 129 -23.36 -24.44 -1.11
N ILE A 130 -23.25 -23.22 -0.58
CA ILE A 130 -21.99 -22.56 -0.24
C ILE A 130 -22.02 -22.25 1.25
N SER A 131 -21.00 -22.70 1.99
CA SER A 131 -20.84 -22.36 3.40
C SER A 131 -19.45 -21.82 3.72
N LEU A 132 -19.41 -20.79 4.54
CA LEU A 132 -18.18 -20.27 5.11
C LEU A 132 -17.74 -21.16 6.27
N TRP A 133 -16.44 -21.43 6.37
CA TRP A 133 -15.91 -22.12 7.53
C TRP A 133 -16.05 -21.26 8.79
N SER A 134 -16.28 -21.90 9.94
CA SER A 134 -16.21 -21.20 11.23
C SER A 134 -14.76 -20.75 11.49
N ARG A 135 -14.61 -19.61 12.17
CA ARG A 135 -13.28 -19.07 12.52
C ARG A 135 -12.41 -20.07 13.28
N GLU A 136 -13.02 -20.90 14.12
CA GLU A 136 -12.30 -21.94 14.88
C GLU A 136 -11.69 -23.00 13.97
N ARG A 137 -12.48 -23.52 13.02
CA ARG A 137 -12.04 -24.53 12.04
C ARG A 137 -10.97 -23.95 11.12
N GLU A 138 -11.16 -22.71 10.69
CA GLU A 138 -10.19 -21.97 9.88
C GLU A 138 -8.87 -21.77 10.62
N ASN A 139 -8.89 -21.36 11.90
CA ASN A 139 -7.68 -21.17 12.70
C ASN A 139 -6.92 -22.49 12.93
N LEU A 140 -7.62 -23.59 13.14
CA LEU A 140 -7.01 -24.91 13.26
C LEU A 140 -6.34 -25.32 11.94
N PHE A 141 -7.00 -25.06 10.82
CA PHE A 141 -6.44 -25.30 9.50
C PHE A 141 -5.22 -24.41 9.23
N ARG A 142 -5.31 -23.11 9.52
CA ARG A 142 -4.19 -22.14 9.41
C ARG A 142 -2.96 -22.58 10.18
N LYS A 143 -3.11 -23.11 11.40
CA LYS A 143 -1.97 -23.62 12.20
C LYS A 143 -1.28 -24.83 11.55
N THR A 144 -1.98 -25.55 10.68
CA THR A 144 -1.43 -26.69 9.94
C THR A 144 -0.66 -26.21 8.70
N LEU A 145 -1.05 -25.06 8.13
CA LEU A 145 -0.32 -24.41 7.04
C LEU A 145 0.86 -23.61 7.59
N LEU A 146 2.02 -23.64 6.92
CA LEU A 146 3.15 -22.79 7.28
C LEU A 146 2.74 -21.30 7.25
N ASP A 147 3.20 -20.56 8.27
CA ASP A 147 2.86 -19.18 8.70
C ASP A 147 3.00 -18.06 7.64
N HIS A 148 3.28 -18.35 6.37
CA HIS A 148 3.86 -17.41 5.41
C HIS A 148 2.95 -16.96 4.25
N GLU A 149 1.66 -17.30 4.26
CA GLU A 149 0.78 -16.87 3.16
C GLU A 149 -0.29 -15.86 3.56
N MET A 150 -0.56 -14.97 2.59
CA MET A 150 -1.56 -13.89 2.60
C MET A 150 -2.89 -14.30 3.25
N PRO A 151 -3.62 -13.37 3.88
CA PRO A 151 -4.91 -13.69 4.47
C PRO A 151 -5.85 -14.24 3.40
N PHE A 152 -6.31 -15.47 3.58
CA PHE A 152 -7.28 -16.16 2.72
C PHE A 152 -8.60 -16.40 3.45
N SER A 153 -9.64 -16.82 2.73
CA SER A 153 -10.94 -17.24 3.24
C SER A 153 -11.26 -18.64 2.74
N LEU A 154 -11.88 -19.47 3.59
CA LEU A 154 -12.22 -20.86 3.28
C LEU A 154 -13.73 -21.03 3.13
N GLN A 155 -14.15 -21.60 2.00
CA GLN A 155 -15.55 -21.90 1.73
C GLN A 155 -15.70 -23.34 1.24
N ASP A 156 -16.73 -24.01 1.73
CA ASP A 156 -17.19 -25.31 1.25
C ASP A 156 -18.26 -25.08 0.18
N VAL A 157 -17.99 -25.52 -1.05
CA VAL A 157 -18.91 -25.46 -2.19
C VAL A 157 -19.36 -26.89 -2.53
N ARG A 158 -20.67 -27.12 -2.53
CA ARG A 158 -21.27 -28.42 -2.85
C ARG A 158 -22.09 -28.34 -4.12
N PHE A 159 -21.82 -29.25 -5.05
CA PHE A 159 -22.55 -29.42 -6.29
C PHE A 159 -23.60 -30.53 -6.14
N PRO A 160 -24.79 -30.40 -6.73
CA PRO A 160 -25.81 -31.44 -6.68
C PRO A 160 -25.34 -32.71 -7.39
N ALA A 161 -25.79 -33.88 -6.93
CA ALA A 161 -25.43 -35.15 -7.56
C ALA A 161 -25.94 -35.25 -9.01
N THR A 162 -27.11 -34.66 -9.29
CA THR A 162 -27.75 -34.67 -10.62
C THR A 162 -27.34 -33.47 -11.46
N SER A 163 -27.14 -33.68 -12.77
CA SER A 163 -26.93 -32.60 -13.74
C SER A 163 -28.17 -31.73 -13.90
N ASP A 164 -27.98 -30.41 -14.03
CA ASP A 164 -29.04 -29.45 -14.37
C ASP A 164 -29.40 -29.52 -15.87
N GLU A 165 -28.46 -29.96 -16.71
CA GLU A 165 -28.69 -30.20 -18.13
C GLU A 165 -29.17 -31.63 -18.39
N PHE A 166 -30.16 -31.75 -19.28
CA PHE A 166 -30.69 -33.03 -19.74
C PHE A 166 -29.79 -33.70 -20.78
N TRP A 167 -29.83 -35.03 -20.82
CA TRP A 167 -29.09 -35.82 -21.79
C TRP A 167 -29.83 -35.96 -23.13
N GLU A 168 -29.75 -34.92 -23.96
CA GLU A 168 -30.38 -34.92 -25.30
C GLU A 168 -29.34 -35.03 -26.41
N ARG A 169 -28.77 -36.23 -26.62
CA ARG A 169 -27.73 -36.47 -27.64
C ARG A 169 -28.26 -37.32 -28.79
N SER A 170 -27.94 -36.94 -30.03
CA SER A 170 -28.39 -37.71 -31.19
C SER A 170 -27.85 -39.16 -31.16
N PRO A 171 -28.67 -40.18 -31.47
CA PRO A 171 -28.21 -41.57 -31.43
C PRO A 171 -27.02 -41.85 -32.35
N LEU A 172 -26.92 -41.12 -33.47
CA LEU A 172 -25.78 -41.20 -34.38
C LEU A 172 -24.50 -40.70 -33.72
N MET A 173 -24.54 -39.55 -33.03
CA MET A 173 -23.38 -39.00 -32.32
C MET A 173 -22.93 -39.94 -31.21
N GLN A 174 -23.87 -40.53 -30.47
CA GLN A 174 -23.56 -41.49 -29.41
C GLN A 174 -22.84 -42.73 -29.96
N LYS A 175 -23.34 -43.33 -31.04
CA LYS A 175 -22.68 -44.48 -31.71
C LYS A 175 -21.31 -44.12 -32.27
N MET A 176 -21.20 -42.99 -32.97
CA MET A 176 -19.92 -42.53 -33.49
C MET A 176 -18.89 -42.32 -32.37
N MET A 177 -19.31 -41.73 -31.24
CA MET A 177 -18.44 -41.50 -30.11
C MET A 177 -18.05 -42.81 -29.42
N ALA A 178 -18.98 -43.76 -29.27
CA ALA A 178 -18.70 -45.10 -28.76
C ALA A 178 -17.69 -45.85 -29.63
N ASP A 179 -17.83 -45.80 -30.96
CA ASP A 179 -16.91 -46.44 -31.90
C ASP A 179 -15.50 -45.84 -31.83
N GLN A 180 -15.40 -44.51 -31.74
CA GLN A 180 -14.13 -43.82 -31.54
C GLN A 180 -13.50 -44.13 -30.18
N MET A 181 -14.33 -44.31 -29.15
CA MET A 181 -13.90 -44.70 -27.82
C MET A 181 -13.61 -46.20 -27.69
N ASN A 182 -13.92 -47.08 -28.63
CA ASN A 182 -13.63 -48.49 -28.42
C ASN A 182 -12.11 -48.76 -28.48
N PRO A 183 -11.45 -49.22 -27.40
CA PRO A 183 -10.00 -49.45 -27.38
C PRO A 183 -9.57 -50.58 -28.33
N ILE A 184 -10.47 -51.53 -28.63
CA ILE A 184 -10.20 -52.64 -29.55
C ILE A 184 -10.15 -52.13 -31.00
N SER A 185 -11.08 -51.24 -31.36
CA SER A 185 -11.16 -50.68 -32.71
C SER A 185 -10.13 -49.59 -32.96
N ASN A 186 -9.84 -48.77 -31.94
CA ASN A 186 -9.03 -47.57 -32.06
C ASN A 186 -8.03 -47.45 -30.87
N PRO A 187 -6.92 -48.19 -30.87
CA PRO A 187 -5.95 -48.17 -29.77
C PRO A 187 -5.21 -46.82 -29.65
N ASP A 188 -4.99 -46.11 -30.76
CA ASP A 188 -4.20 -44.86 -30.79
C ASP A 188 -4.98 -43.61 -30.33
N VAL A 189 -6.27 -43.75 -30.05
CA VAL A 189 -7.14 -42.62 -29.66
C VAL A 189 -7.04 -42.38 -28.16
N VAL A 190 -6.72 -41.14 -27.78
CA VAL A 190 -6.64 -40.71 -26.38
C VAL A 190 -7.98 -40.11 -25.96
N VAL A 191 -8.57 -40.67 -24.90
CA VAL A 191 -9.81 -40.16 -24.33
C VAL A 191 -9.49 -39.51 -22.99
N LYS A 192 -9.87 -38.24 -22.85
CA LYS A 192 -9.66 -37.43 -21.64
C LYS A 192 -11.00 -37.07 -21.03
N LEU A 193 -11.12 -37.18 -19.71
CA LEU A 193 -12.17 -36.57 -18.92
C LEU A 193 -11.71 -35.17 -18.52
N ARG A 194 -12.55 -34.17 -18.75
CA ARG A 194 -12.26 -32.77 -18.45
C ARG A 194 -13.25 -32.25 -17.43
N LEU A 195 -12.74 -31.61 -16.39
CA LEU A 195 -13.51 -30.98 -15.33
C LEU A 195 -13.26 -29.49 -15.40
N ALA A 196 -14.30 -28.74 -15.74
CA ALA A 196 -14.25 -27.29 -15.75
C ALA A 196 -15.00 -26.75 -14.54
N PHE A 197 -14.34 -25.82 -13.83
CA PHE A 197 -14.92 -25.09 -12.70
C PHE A 197 -14.94 -23.62 -13.03
N GLN A 198 -16.03 -22.95 -12.70
CA GLN A 198 -16.17 -21.51 -12.82
C GLN A 198 -16.73 -20.94 -11.51
N PHE A 199 -15.93 -20.13 -10.82
CA PHE A 199 -16.29 -19.50 -9.56
C PHE A 199 -16.48 -18.00 -9.77
N GLN A 200 -17.70 -17.51 -9.56
CA GLN A 200 -18.00 -16.08 -9.56
C GLN A 200 -17.78 -15.54 -8.14
N ARG A 201 -16.87 -14.57 -8.01
CA ARG A 201 -16.56 -13.94 -6.72
C ARG A 201 -17.39 -12.67 -6.50
N ASN A 202 -17.36 -12.15 -5.28
CA ASN A 202 -17.83 -10.80 -4.97
C ASN A 202 -16.96 -9.71 -5.60
N SER A 203 -15.73 -10.04 -5.99
CA SER A 203 -14.90 -9.25 -6.89
C SER A 203 -15.39 -9.49 -8.32
N SER A 204 -15.26 -8.48 -9.19
CA SER A 204 -15.72 -8.56 -10.59
C SER A 204 -14.98 -9.60 -11.46
N VAL A 205 -14.10 -10.40 -10.88
CA VAL A 205 -13.26 -11.40 -11.56
C VAL A 205 -13.78 -12.80 -11.29
N THR A 206 -14.35 -13.41 -12.32
CA THR A 206 -14.68 -14.84 -12.35
C THR A 206 -13.41 -15.66 -12.50
N ALA A 207 -13.22 -16.65 -11.63
CA ALA A 207 -12.12 -17.60 -11.75
C ALA A 207 -12.58 -18.84 -12.52
N SER A 208 -11.77 -19.31 -13.47
CA SER A 208 -12.03 -20.51 -14.27
C SER A 208 -10.83 -21.44 -14.22
N GLY A 209 -11.08 -22.74 -14.14
CA GLY A 209 -10.03 -23.76 -14.13
C GLY A 209 -10.50 -25.00 -14.87
N LEU A 210 -9.58 -25.65 -15.57
CA LEU A 210 -9.82 -26.86 -16.33
C LEU A 210 -8.80 -27.92 -15.90
N GLU A 211 -9.30 -29.08 -15.51
CA GLU A 211 -8.49 -30.24 -15.17
C GLU A 211 -8.77 -31.35 -16.18
N GLU A 212 -7.73 -31.92 -16.81
CA GLU A 212 -7.86 -33.00 -17.78
C GLU A 212 -7.17 -34.27 -17.26
N VAL A 213 -7.88 -35.40 -17.28
CA VAL A 213 -7.35 -36.71 -16.89
C VAL A 213 -7.55 -37.71 -18.02
N VAL A 214 -6.52 -38.49 -18.34
CA VAL A 214 -6.59 -39.54 -19.38
C VAL A 214 -7.32 -40.76 -18.82
N LEU A 215 -8.35 -41.22 -19.55
CA LEU A 215 -9.11 -42.42 -19.18
C LEU A 215 -8.35 -43.69 -19.53
N GLY A 216 -8.36 -44.66 -18.61
CA GLY A 216 -7.81 -45.99 -18.84
C GLY A 216 -8.65 -46.83 -19.80
N ASN A 217 -8.05 -47.86 -20.39
CA ASN A 217 -8.71 -48.72 -21.38
C ASN A 217 -9.99 -49.38 -20.85
N GLU A 218 -10.02 -49.77 -19.57
CA GLU A 218 -11.22 -50.36 -18.95
C GLU A 218 -12.35 -49.33 -18.82
N THR A 219 -12.08 -48.15 -18.26
CA THR A 219 -13.07 -47.06 -18.16
C THR A 219 -13.58 -46.62 -19.52
N ARG A 220 -12.70 -46.63 -20.52
CA ARG A 220 -13.01 -46.28 -21.90
C ARG A 220 -13.94 -47.32 -22.55
N ARG A 221 -13.71 -48.61 -22.31
CA ARG A 221 -14.60 -49.69 -22.79
C ARG A 221 -15.99 -49.59 -22.15
N VAL A 222 -16.05 -49.41 -20.84
CA VAL A 222 -17.33 -49.26 -20.11
C VAL A 222 -18.10 -48.06 -20.62
N LEU A 223 -17.43 -46.91 -20.79
CA LEU A 223 -18.07 -45.70 -21.32
C LEU A 223 -18.56 -45.89 -22.76
N ALA A 224 -17.79 -46.56 -23.62
CA ALA A 224 -18.21 -46.87 -24.99
C ALA A 224 -19.44 -47.81 -25.00
N GLU A 225 -19.46 -48.83 -24.15
CA GLU A 225 -20.62 -49.72 -23.99
C GLU A 225 -21.86 -48.94 -23.54
N MET A 226 -21.71 -48.03 -22.56
CA MET A 226 -22.79 -47.16 -22.08
C MET A 226 -23.36 -46.25 -23.17
N LEU A 227 -22.52 -45.72 -24.07
CA LEU A 227 -22.96 -44.86 -25.16
C LEU A 227 -23.55 -45.63 -26.35
N SER A 228 -23.16 -46.89 -26.54
CA SER A 228 -23.59 -47.73 -27.68
C SER A 228 -25.00 -48.32 -27.51
N GLN A 229 -25.40 -48.61 -26.27
CA GLN A 229 -26.66 -49.30 -25.97
C GLN A 229 -27.83 -48.30 -25.80
N PRO A 230 -29.02 -48.64 -26.32
CA PRO A 230 -30.21 -47.82 -26.12
C PRO A 230 -30.57 -47.74 -24.63
N GLU A 231 -31.09 -46.59 -24.19
CA GLU A 231 -31.25 -46.20 -22.77
C GLU A 231 -31.94 -47.25 -21.89
N LYS A 232 -32.89 -48.01 -22.44
CA LYS A 232 -33.68 -49.02 -21.71
C LYS A 232 -33.02 -50.41 -21.60
N GLN A 233 -31.89 -50.65 -22.26
CA GLN A 233 -31.20 -51.95 -22.28
C GLN A 233 -29.73 -51.86 -21.81
N ARG A 234 -29.36 -50.77 -21.14
CA ARG A 234 -27.98 -50.56 -20.66
C ARG A 234 -27.59 -51.59 -19.61
N THR A 235 -26.48 -52.29 -19.82
CA THR A 235 -25.93 -53.29 -18.88
C THR A 235 -25.00 -52.68 -17.83
N ALA A 236 -24.35 -51.56 -18.16
CA ALA A 236 -23.52 -50.79 -17.23
C ALA A 236 -24.18 -49.42 -16.98
N HIS A 237 -24.37 -49.07 -15.70
CA HIS A 237 -25.01 -47.81 -15.30
C HIS A 237 -24.03 -46.80 -14.70
N SER A 238 -22.78 -47.20 -14.45
CA SER A 238 -21.78 -46.33 -13.84
C SER A 238 -20.36 -46.65 -14.28
N PHE A 239 -19.52 -45.63 -14.34
CA PHE A 239 -18.07 -45.77 -14.43
C PHE A 239 -17.40 -44.91 -13.37
N GLU A 240 -16.25 -45.34 -12.88
CA GLU A 240 -15.47 -44.63 -11.87
C GLU A 240 -14.10 -44.27 -12.44
N VAL A 241 -13.67 -43.04 -12.17
CA VAL A 241 -12.33 -42.59 -12.55
C VAL A 241 -11.56 -42.24 -11.28
N PRO A 242 -10.45 -42.95 -10.97
CA PRO A 242 -9.70 -42.76 -9.74
C PRO A 242 -8.91 -41.45 -9.77
N GLU A 243 -8.77 -40.82 -8.60
CA GLU A 243 -7.90 -39.66 -8.34
C GLU A 243 -8.11 -38.44 -9.26
N VAL A 244 -9.35 -38.19 -9.68
CA VAL A 244 -9.67 -37.08 -10.59
C VAL A 244 -10.10 -35.81 -9.86
N PHE A 245 -10.74 -35.93 -8.70
CA PHE A 245 -11.35 -34.77 -8.05
C PHE A 245 -10.47 -34.20 -6.95
N GLU A 246 -9.89 -33.03 -7.17
CA GLU A 246 -9.21 -32.28 -6.11
C GLU A 246 -10.19 -31.65 -5.12
N ASN A 247 -10.14 -32.11 -3.86
CA ASN A 247 -11.02 -31.67 -2.78
C ASN A 247 -10.70 -30.27 -2.27
N TYR A 248 -9.50 -29.77 -2.55
CA TYR A 248 -9.03 -28.44 -2.17
C TYR A 248 -8.56 -27.69 -3.41
N ARG A 249 -9.09 -26.49 -3.63
CA ARG A 249 -8.69 -25.61 -4.74
C ARG A 249 -8.36 -24.23 -4.22
N ARG A 250 -7.28 -23.63 -4.74
CA ARG A 250 -6.90 -22.26 -4.41
C ARG A 250 -7.32 -21.34 -5.56
N ILE A 251 -7.94 -20.23 -5.19
CA ILE A 251 -8.22 -19.11 -6.09
C ILE A 251 -7.33 -17.96 -5.67
N GLY A 252 -6.39 -17.61 -6.54
CA GLY A 252 -5.52 -16.46 -6.34
C GLY A 252 -6.23 -15.14 -6.58
N ASP A 253 -5.43 -14.08 -6.73
CA ASP A 253 -5.95 -12.75 -7.01
C ASP A 253 -6.52 -12.68 -8.44
N GLY A 254 -5.95 -13.47 -9.37
CA GLY A 254 -6.34 -13.57 -10.76
C GLY A 254 -7.57 -14.44 -11.05
N ALA A 255 -7.77 -14.77 -12.33
CA ALA A 255 -8.87 -15.62 -12.82
C ALA A 255 -8.51 -17.11 -12.85
N ASP A 256 -7.29 -17.49 -12.48
CA ASP A 256 -6.84 -18.88 -12.57
C ASP A 256 -7.10 -19.61 -11.25
N ILE A 257 -7.52 -20.87 -11.37
CA ILE A 257 -7.68 -21.80 -10.25
C ILE A 257 -6.42 -22.66 -10.20
N SER A 258 -5.74 -22.69 -9.05
CA SER A 258 -4.57 -23.54 -8.84
C SER A 258 -4.88 -24.65 -7.84
N SER A 259 -4.18 -25.77 -7.99
CA SER A 259 -4.11 -26.80 -6.96
C SER A 259 -3.44 -26.25 -5.71
N VAL A 260 -3.67 -26.92 -4.59
CA VAL A 260 -3.15 -26.47 -3.30
C VAL A 260 -1.80 -27.13 -3.04
N ASP A 261 -0.72 -26.47 -3.45
CA ASP A 261 0.66 -27.00 -3.40
C ASP A 261 1.19 -27.31 -1.97
N PHE A 262 0.57 -26.74 -0.94
CA PHE A 262 1.08 -26.79 0.43
C PHE A 262 0.46 -27.88 1.32
N ILE A 263 -0.56 -28.60 0.86
CA ILE A 263 -1.13 -29.72 1.63
C ILE A 263 -0.42 -31.00 1.17
N HIS A 264 0.42 -31.57 2.02
CA HIS A 264 0.98 -32.91 1.77
C HIS A 264 0.07 -33.99 2.37
N ASP A 265 -0.06 -35.13 1.68
CA ASP A 265 -0.88 -36.29 2.10
C ASP A 265 -0.59 -36.74 3.54
N SER A 266 0.64 -36.58 4.00
CA SER A 266 1.08 -36.92 5.36
C SER A 266 0.42 -36.07 6.46
N GLN A 267 -0.07 -34.87 6.15
CA GLN A 267 -0.73 -33.96 7.09
C GLN A 267 -2.26 -34.14 7.15
N MET A 268 -2.80 -35.05 6.33
CA MET A 268 -4.24 -35.26 6.15
C MET A 268 -4.74 -36.57 6.79
N ALA A 269 -3.98 -37.17 7.70
CA ALA A 269 -4.40 -38.36 8.45
C ALA A 269 -5.74 -38.11 9.19
N GLY A 270 -6.80 -38.78 8.74
CA GLY A 270 -8.16 -38.65 9.30
C GLY A 270 -9.03 -37.53 8.70
N LYS A 271 -8.60 -36.89 7.62
CA LYS A 271 -9.38 -35.88 6.87
C LYS A 271 -9.68 -36.38 5.44
N ALA A 272 -10.58 -35.71 4.72
CA ALA A 272 -10.90 -36.02 3.32
C ALA A 272 -9.60 -36.05 2.47
N PRO A 273 -9.41 -37.05 1.60
CA PRO A 273 -8.18 -37.20 0.81
C PRO A 273 -7.95 -35.97 -0.09
N LEU A 274 -6.71 -35.73 -0.54
CA LEU A 274 -6.45 -34.62 -1.48
C LEU A 274 -7.20 -34.80 -2.79
N ARG A 275 -7.16 -36.02 -3.32
CA ARG A 275 -7.86 -36.44 -4.53
C ARG A 275 -8.81 -37.58 -4.20
N SER A 276 -10.01 -37.48 -4.75
CA SER A 276 -11.05 -38.51 -4.62
C SER A 276 -11.48 -39.03 -5.99
N PRO A 277 -11.93 -40.29 -6.07
CA PRO A 277 -12.53 -40.81 -7.29
C PRO A 277 -13.84 -40.08 -7.59
N ILE A 278 -14.18 -40.03 -8.88
CA ILE A 278 -15.50 -39.58 -9.33
C ILE A 278 -16.19 -40.77 -9.96
N LYS A 279 -17.38 -41.08 -9.44
CA LYS A 279 -18.28 -42.05 -10.03
C LYS A 279 -19.37 -41.31 -10.81
N MET A 280 -19.42 -41.59 -12.10
CA MET A 280 -20.42 -41.06 -13.02
C MET A 280 -21.48 -42.12 -13.25
N MET A 281 -22.75 -41.79 -13.00
CA MET A 281 -23.88 -42.71 -13.17
C MET A 281 -24.89 -42.16 -14.17
N PHE A 282 -25.49 -43.03 -14.97
CA PHE A 282 -26.54 -42.65 -15.90
C PHE A 282 -27.91 -43.04 -15.37
N LYS A 283 -28.79 -42.05 -15.21
CA LYS A 283 -30.19 -42.28 -14.83
C LYS A 283 -31.08 -42.21 -16.08
N PRO A 284 -31.78 -43.31 -16.41
CA PRO A 284 -32.67 -43.34 -17.57
C PRO A 284 -33.88 -42.42 -17.37
N ALA A 285 -34.54 -42.08 -18.48
CA ALA A 285 -35.78 -41.31 -18.46
C ALA A 285 -36.85 -42.03 -17.63
N ASP A 286 -37.49 -41.29 -16.73
CA ASP A 286 -38.65 -41.72 -15.94
C ASP A 286 -39.83 -40.76 -16.19
N ASP A 287 -41.04 -41.11 -15.77
CA ASP A 287 -42.25 -40.29 -16.01
C ASP A 287 -42.15 -38.86 -15.45
N SER A 288 -41.23 -38.63 -14.50
CA SER A 288 -41.00 -37.35 -13.82
C SER A 288 -39.82 -36.54 -14.37
N HIS A 289 -38.82 -37.19 -14.99
CA HIS A 289 -37.56 -36.55 -15.37
C HIS A 289 -36.93 -37.15 -16.64
N PRO A 290 -36.41 -36.33 -17.56
CA PRO A 290 -35.65 -36.78 -18.72
C PRO A 290 -34.30 -37.41 -18.30
N PRO A 291 -33.63 -38.16 -19.19
CA PRO A 291 -32.40 -38.86 -18.84
C PRO A 291 -31.30 -37.85 -18.48
N CYS A 292 -30.49 -38.18 -17.47
CA CYS A 292 -29.39 -37.31 -17.03
C CYS A 292 -28.22 -38.12 -16.46
N TRP A 293 -27.05 -37.46 -16.37
CA TRP A 293 -25.90 -38.01 -15.67
C TRP A 293 -25.84 -37.49 -14.24
N LEU A 294 -25.34 -38.35 -13.35
CA LEU A 294 -25.05 -38.05 -11.98
C LEU A 294 -23.54 -38.12 -11.75
N ALA A 295 -23.01 -37.19 -10.96
CA ALA A 295 -21.61 -37.13 -10.56
C ALA A 295 -21.54 -37.20 -9.03
N VAL A 296 -20.98 -38.29 -8.50
CA VAL A 296 -20.98 -38.61 -7.07
C VAL A 296 -19.63 -39.17 -6.63
N PHE A 297 -19.30 -39.07 -5.33
CA PHE A 297 -18.09 -39.70 -4.79
C PHE A 297 -18.21 -41.21 -4.64
N ASN A 298 -19.38 -41.67 -4.20
CA ASN A 298 -19.63 -43.04 -3.75
C ASN A 298 -20.99 -43.56 -4.28
N GLU A 299 -21.25 -44.87 -4.10
CA GLU A 299 -22.52 -45.49 -4.49
C GLU A 299 -23.74 -44.95 -3.71
N THR A 300 -23.50 -44.31 -2.56
CA THR A 300 -24.52 -43.68 -1.70
C THR A 300 -25.04 -42.35 -2.25
N GLU A 301 -24.73 -42.02 -3.51
CA GLU A 301 -25.09 -40.77 -4.18
C GLU A 301 -24.59 -39.51 -3.45
N GLU A 302 -23.45 -39.63 -2.77
CA GLU A 302 -22.86 -38.48 -2.07
C GLU A 302 -22.43 -37.39 -3.06
N PRO A 303 -22.97 -36.15 -2.91
CA PRO A 303 -22.69 -35.04 -3.81
C PRO A 303 -21.24 -34.57 -3.73
N LEU A 304 -20.73 -34.06 -4.85
CA LEU A 304 -19.38 -33.54 -4.95
C LEU A 304 -19.20 -32.25 -4.14
N LYS A 305 -18.14 -32.19 -3.33
CA LYS A 305 -17.85 -31.06 -2.44
C LYS A 305 -16.41 -30.61 -2.57
N VAL A 306 -16.20 -29.35 -2.95
CA VAL A 306 -14.88 -28.70 -3.05
C VAL A 306 -14.71 -27.69 -1.93
N THR A 307 -13.56 -27.72 -1.26
CA THR A 307 -13.12 -26.64 -0.38
C THR A 307 -12.32 -25.62 -1.19
N VAL A 308 -12.81 -24.40 -1.28
CA VAL A 308 -12.17 -23.30 -1.99
C VAL A 308 -11.41 -22.42 -1.01
N VAL A 309 -10.12 -22.24 -1.26
CA VAL A 309 -9.22 -21.33 -0.57
C VAL A 309 -9.10 -20.07 -1.42
N SER A 310 -9.82 -19.00 -1.04
CA SER A 310 -9.82 -17.74 -1.79
C SER A 310 -8.95 -16.71 -1.10
N ASN A 311 -7.96 -16.16 -1.80
CA ASN A 311 -7.14 -15.06 -1.28
C ASN A 311 -8.01 -13.80 -1.05
N ASN A 312 -7.70 -13.04 0.01
CA ASN A 312 -8.28 -11.72 0.18
C ASN A 312 -7.69 -10.77 -0.85
N VAL A 313 -8.56 -10.02 -1.53
CA VAL A 313 -8.18 -9.06 -2.57
C VAL A 313 -8.23 -7.64 -2.03
N LYS A 314 -7.45 -6.74 -2.62
CA LYS A 314 -7.49 -5.33 -2.23
C LYS A 314 -8.85 -4.72 -2.59
N SER A 315 -9.56 -4.17 -1.62
CA SER A 315 -10.82 -3.47 -1.87
C SER A 315 -10.53 -2.04 -2.33
N GLY A 316 -10.72 -1.78 -3.62
CA GLY A 316 -10.62 -0.45 -4.21
C GLY A 316 -11.19 -0.44 -5.61
N ALA A 317 -12.01 0.56 -5.93
CA ALA A 317 -12.69 0.73 -7.22
C ALA A 317 -11.75 1.06 -8.40
N ALA A 318 -10.46 0.74 -8.32
CA ALA A 318 -9.45 1.19 -9.26
C ALA A 318 -8.54 0.04 -9.70
N GLY A 319 -8.95 -0.60 -10.79
CA GLY A 319 -8.05 -1.21 -11.75
C GLY A 319 -7.32 -2.47 -11.30
N SER A 320 -6.84 -3.24 -12.27
CA SER A 320 -5.97 -4.40 -12.04
C SER A 320 -4.79 -4.08 -11.11
N ASP A 321 -4.26 -5.06 -10.40
CA ASP A 321 -3.12 -4.92 -9.46
C ASP A 321 -1.91 -4.13 -10.02
N LYS A 322 -1.75 -4.09 -11.35
CA LYS A 322 -0.70 -3.32 -12.02
C LYS A 322 -0.96 -1.81 -11.97
N GLU A 323 -2.21 -1.37 -12.12
CA GLU A 323 -2.59 0.05 -12.12
C GLU A 323 -2.54 0.63 -10.70
N THR A 324 -2.98 -0.14 -9.70
CA THR A 324 -2.93 0.30 -8.30
C THR A 324 -1.49 0.41 -7.80
N LYS A 325 -0.59 -0.51 -8.20
CA LYS A 325 0.85 -0.45 -7.87
C LYS A 325 1.53 0.76 -8.49
N MET A 326 1.21 1.10 -9.74
CA MET A 326 1.77 2.28 -10.42
C MET A 326 1.24 3.59 -9.83
N SER A 327 -0.03 3.64 -9.45
CA SER A 327 -0.65 4.80 -8.80
C SER A 327 -0.05 5.10 -7.41
N ILE A 328 0.13 4.07 -6.58
CA ILE A 328 0.71 4.22 -5.23
C ILE A 328 2.18 4.68 -5.32
N ASN A 329 2.96 4.09 -6.22
CA ASN A 329 4.37 4.49 -6.42
C ASN A 329 4.48 5.93 -6.95
N GLY A 330 3.57 6.33 -7.85
CA GLY A 330 3.49 7.70 -8.36
C GLY A 330 3.12 8.71 -7.28
N LEU A 331 2.12 8.38 -6.45
CA LEU A 331 1.73 9.20 -5.30
C LEU A 331 2.89 9.33 -4.29
N TYR A 332 3.57 8.23 -3.97
CA TYR A 332 4.75 8.24 -3.11
C TYR A 332 5.83 9.17 -3.66
N LEU A 333 6.20 9.01 -4.94
CA LEU A 333 7.22 9.85 -5.57
C LEU A 333 6.80 11.33 -5.55
N GLY A 334 5.52 11.63 -5.80
CA GLY A 334 4.97 12.98 -5.72
C GLY A 334 5.09 13.60 -4.33
N VAL A 335 4.71 12.86 -3.29
CA VAL A 335 4.82 13.32 -1.89
C VAL A 335 6.29 13.53 -1.50
N VAL A 336 7.18 12.60 -1.82
CA VAL A 336 8.62 12.73 -1.48
C VAL A 336 9.27 13.88 -2.25
N LEU A 337 8.95 14.08 -3.53
CA LEU A 337 9.49 15.19 -4.32
C LEU A 337 8.98 16.54 -3.83
N THR A 338 7.69 16.66 -3.51
CA THR A 338 7.12 17.93 -2.99
C THR A 338 7.75 18.30 -1.64
N ILE A 339 7.84 17.36 -0.71
CA ILE A 339 8.48 17.56 0.58
C ILE A 339 9.98 17.84 0.41
N GLY A 340 10.67 17.08 -0.44
CA GLY A 340 12.09 17.25 -0.71
C GLY A 340 12.41 18.62 -1.31
N ASN A 341 11.56 19.12 -2.21
CA ASN A 341 11.66 20.45 -2.77
C ASN A 341 11.42 21.54 -1.72
N LEU A 342 10.44 21.36 -0.83
CA LEU A 342 10.20 22.27 0.28
C LEU A 342 11.41 22.33 1.22
N PHE A 343 11.96 21.16 1.58
CA PHE A 343 13.16 21.07 2.41
C PHE A 343 14.36 21.74 1.74
N ARG A 344 14.56 21.51 0.43
CA ARG A 344 15.60 22.18 -0.36
C ARG A 344 15.40 23.69 -0.38
N SER A 345 14.16 24.18 -0.41
CA SER A 345 13.84 25.61 -0.43
C SER A 345 14.31 26.35 0.82
N ILE A 346 14.38 25.69 1.98
CA ILE A 346 14.84 26.31 3.24
C ILE A 346 16.31 26.73 3.16
N PHE A 347 17.15 25.87 2.57
CA PHE A 347 18.60 26.08 2.46
C PHE A 347 19.01 26.78 1.17
N LYS A 348 18.13 26.83 0.17
CA LYS A 348 18.42 27.46 -1.11
C LYS A 348 18.59 28.98 -0.92
N ASP A 349 19.55 29.54 -1.67
CA ASP A 349 19.80 30.98 -1.74
C ASP A 349 20.23 31.67 -0.43
N SER A 350 20.63 30.91 0.61
CA SER A 350 21.16 31.48 1.86
C SER A 350 22.32 32.46 1.63
N SER A 351 23.22 32.16 0.68
CA SER A 351 24.31 33.08 0.31
C SER A 351 23.83 34.45 -0.19
N LYS A 352 22.67 34.53 -0.86
CA LYS A 352 22.12 35.80 -1.34
C LYS A 352 21.51 36.63 -0.22
N ARG A 353 20.98 35.98 0.81
CA ARG A 353 20.34 36.63 1.96
C ARG A 353 21.35 37.15 2.99
N MET A 354 22.59 36.66 2.93
CA MET A 354 23.69 37.01 3.83
C MET A 354 23.87 38.53 4.03
N ILE A 355 23.69 39.36 2.99
CA ILE A 355 23.83 40.82 3.08
C ILE A 355 22.85 41.45 4.10
N TYR A 356 21.66 40.86 4.26
CA TYR A 356 20.59 41.37 5.11
C TYR A 356 20.46 40.59 6.42
N GLU A 357 20.86 39.31 6.44
CA GLU A 357 20.82 38.42 7.61
C GLU A 357 22.07 38.56 8.51
N GLU A 358 23.21 39.02 7.98
CA GLU A 358 24.49 39.13 8.71
C GLU A 358 24.86 40.59 9.05
N VAL A 359 23.88 41.35 9.55
CA VAL A 359 24.04 42.76 9.92
C VAL A 359 24.42 42.87 11.42
N SER A 360 25.45 43.65 11.74
CA SER A 360 26.07 43.67 13.09
C SER A 360 25.23 44.35 14.18
N ASP A 361 24.59 45.47 13.87
CA ASP A 361 23.66 46.19 14.74
C ASP A 361 22.43 46.62 13.93
N THR A 362 21.25 46.24 14.40
CA THR A 362 19.97 46.51 13.75
C THR A 362 19.16 47.58 14.46
N ASP A 363 19.61 48.09 15.61
CA ASP A 363 18.80 48.94 16.50
C ASP A 363 18.35 50.23 15.80
N LEU A 364 19.25 50.92 15.10
CA LEU A 364 18.92 52.14 14.37
C LEU A 364 17.93 51.89 13.21
N LEU A 365 17.97 50.71 12.58
CA LEU A 365 17.04 50.35 11.50
C LEU A 365 15.67 49.96 12.06
N LEU A 366 15.63 49.31 13.22
CA LEU A 366 14.39 49.03 13.94
C LEU A 366 13.74 50.33 14.43
N ASP A 367 14.52 51.25 14.99
CA ASP A 367 14.04 52.59 15.41
C ASP A 367 13.47 53.39 14.23
N LEU A 368 14.08 53.27 13.04
CA LEU A 368 13.56 53.89 11.82
C LEU A 368 12.20 53.30 11.41
N CYS A 369 12.05 51.98 11.45
CA CYS A 369 10.78 51.30 11.18
C CYS A 369 9.70 51.66 12.23
N ASP A 370 10.06 51.71 13.50
CA ASP A 370 9.18 52.14 14.58
C ASP A 370 8.81 53.62 14.42
N GLY A 371 9.73 54.46 13.93
CA GLY A 371 9.49 55.85 13.55
C GLY A 371 8.45 56.01 12.43
N ILE A 372 8.48 55.12 11.41
CA ILE A 372 7.46 55.07 10.36
C ILE A 372 6.10 54.70 10.96
N TYR A 373 6.06 53.72 11.86
CA TYR A 373 4.84 53.33 12.57
C TYR A 373 4.28 54.49 13.42
N LEU A 374 5.14 55.22 14.15
CA LEU A 374 4.75 56.38 14.95
C LEU A 374 4.21 57.53 14.09
N ALA A 375 4.86 57.83 12.95
CA ALA A 375 4.38 58.85 12.01
C ALA A 375 2.97 58.54 11.49
N ARG A 376 2.66 57.25 11.27
CA ARG A 376 1.33 56.77 10.87
C ARG A 376 0.30 56.94 11.97
N VAL A 377 0.61 56.53 13.21
CA VAL A 377 -0.31 56.69 14.35
C VAL A 377 -0.62 58.17 14.62
N GLN A 378 0.33 59.07 14.34
CA GLN A 378 0.15 60.51 14.45
C GLN A 378 -0.60 61.15 13.26
N GLY A 379 -0.91 60.38 12.21
CA GLY A 379 -1.54 60.89 10.98
C GLY A 379 -0.62 61.77 10.12
N ASN A 380 0.69 61.80 10.39
CA ASN A 380 1.63 62.59 9.61
C ASN A 380 2.12 61.81 8.37
N LEU A 381 1.28 61.77 7.35
CA LEU A 381 1.51 61.03 6.11
C LEU A 381 2.75 61.48 5.33
N ARG A 382 3.15 62.75 5.47
CA ARG A 382 4.36 63.26 4.82
C ARG A 382 5.62 62.69 5.47
N ALA A 383 5.67 62.70 6.81
CA ALA A 383 6.79 62.10 7.54
C ALA A 383 6.86 60.58 7.31
N GLU A 384 5.72 59.89 7.27
CA GLU A 384 5.66 58.47 6.92
C GLU A 384 6.31 58.19 5.56
N TRP A 385 5.95 58.99 4.54
CA TRP A 385 6.51 58.85 3.19
C TRP A 385 8.01 59.14 3.13
N GLU A 386 8.49 60.20 3.79
CA GLU A 386 9.89 60.59 3.81
C GLU A 386 10.76 59.53 4.53
N LEU A 387 10.33 59.04 5.70
CA LEU A 387 11.03 57.99 6.46
C LEU A 387 11.08 56.64 5.72
N TYR A 388 9.99 56.26 5.04
CA TYR A 388 10.00 55.04 4.21
C TYR A 388 11.00 55.14 3.04
N HIS A 389 11.13 56.31 2.40
CA HIS A 389 12.11 56.51 1.33
C HIS A 389 13.55 56.50 1.84
N GLU A 390 13.77 56.95 3.08
CA GLU A 390 15.06 56.82 3.75
C GLU A 390 15.41 55.35 4.01
N LEU A 391 14.46 54.56 4.55
CA LEU A 391 14.62 53.11 4.72
C LEU A 391 14.95 52.43 3.38
N LEU A 392 14.21 52.74 2.32
CA LEU A 392 14.43 52.19 0.99
C LEU A 392 15.81 52.55 0.43
N ARG A 393 16.30 53.78 0.68
CA ARG A 393 17.63 54.23 0.26
C ARG A 393 18.72 53.42 0.95
N ILE A 394 18.56 53.12 2.23
CA ILE A 394 19.50 52.28 3.00
C ILE A 394 19.51 50.86 2.42
N TYR A 395 18.35 50.24 2.22
CA TYR A 395 18.26 48.88 1.66
C TYR A 395 18.77 48.75 0.22
N ARG A 396 18.78 49.85 -0.56
CA ARG A 396 19.29 49.86 -1.94
C ARG A 396 20.82 49.86 -2.03
N SER A 397 21.52 50.31 -0.98
CA SER A 397 22.98 50.40 -0.96
C SER A 397 23.57 49.56 0.17
N PRO A 398 24.26 48.44 -0.15
CA PRO A 398 24.85 47.59 0.88
C PRO A 398 25.95 48.31 1.68
N GLU A 399 26.62 49.30 1.08
CA GLU A 399 27.62 50.13 1.76
C GLU A 399 26.98 51.03 2.82
N LEU A 400 25.84 51.65 2.51
CA LEU A 400 25.08 52.44 3.49
C LEU A 400 24.52 51.54 4.58
N LEU A 401 23.99 50.37 4.23
CA LEU A 401 23.51 49.39 5.20
C LEU A 401 24.63 48.96 6.17
N ALA A 402 25.83 48.68 5.65
CA ALA A 402 27.00 48.34 6.45
C ALA A 402 27.47 49.51 7.34
N HIS A 403 27.45 50.74 6.82
CA HIS A 403 27.84 51.92 7.59
C HIS A 403 26.84 52.23 8.72
N VAL A 404 25.54 52.17 8.43
CA VAL A 404 24.45 52.42 9.39
C VAL A 404 24.41 51.34 10.48
N SER A 405 24.74 50.10 10.14
CA SER A 405 24.80 48.97 11.09
C SER A 405 26.14 48.81 11.79
N SER A 406 27.15 49.61 11.45
CA SER A 406 28.40 49.62 12.19
C SER A 406 28.13 50.13 13.61
N LYS A 407 28.62 49.41 14.62
CA LYS A 407 28.49 49.81 16.03
C LYS A 407 29.12 51.20 16.22
N LYS A 408 28.30 52.25 16.26
CA LYS A 408 28.68 53.50 16.92
C LYS A 408 28.82 53.17 18.40
N GLY A 409 29.98 53.50 18.98
CA GLY A 409 30.29 53.25 20.39
C GLY A 409 29.31 53.92 21.36
N HIS A 410 28.15 53.30 21.56
CA HIS A 410 27.31 53.48 22.73
C HIS A 410 27.77 52.48 23.79
N GLY A 411 28.03 53.02 24.98
CA GLY A 411 28.73 52.36 26.07
C GLY A 411 28.22 50.97 26.38
N GLU A 412 29.15 50.12 26.81
CA GLU A 412 28.93 48.83 27.46
C GLU A 412 27.53 48.72 28.10
N LYS A 413 26.60 48.04 27.41
CA LYS A 413 25.49 47.40 28.12
C LYS A 413 26.12 46.27 28.94
N PRO A 414 25.91 46.20 30.26
CA PRO A 414 26.47 45.14 31.08
C PRO A 414 26.02 43.79 30.53
N LYS A 415 26.99 42.90 30.32
CA LYS A 415 26.78 41.50 29.94
C LYS A 415 25.73 40.91 30.88
N PRO A 416 24.58 40.39 30.39
CA PRO A 416 23.62 39.74 31.27
C PRO A 416 24.31 38.55 31.97
N ASP A 417 24.22 38.50 33.29
CA ASP A 417 24.86 37.47 34.10
C ASP A 417 24.46 36.09 33.57
N ALA A 418 25.48 35.28 33.23
CA ALA A 418 25.26 33.93 32.77
C ALA A 418 24.45 33.14 33.82
N PRO A 419 23.47 32.29 33.43
CA PRO A 419 22.72 31.49 34.38
C PRO A 419 23.70 30.66 35.21
N ALA A 420 23.49 30.66 36.54
CA ALA A 420 24.40 30.12 37.57
C ALA A 420 24.80 28.64 37.38
N SER A 421 24.22 27.93 36.42
CA SER A 421 24.60 26.58 36.01
C SER A 421 25.90 26.53 35.21
N SER A 422 26.24 27.56 34.43
CA SER A 422 27.46 27.63 33.60
C SER A 422 28.72 27.77 34.44
N ALA A 423 28.71 28.65 35.45
CA ALA A 423 29.81 28.86 36.39
C ALA A 423 30.16 27.62 37.24
N ARG A 424 29.26 26.63 37.33
CA ARG A 424 29.52 25.36 38.02
C ARG A 424 30.39 24.42 37.16
N TRP A 425 30.21 24.44 35.84
CA TRP A 425 30.99 23.62 34.91
C TRP A 425 32.38 24.19 34.65
N ASP A 426 32.55 25.52 34.69
CA ASP A 426 33.86 26.15 34.57
C ASP A 426 34.79 25.81 35.74
N ARG A 427 34.27 25.77 36.98
CA ARG A 427 35.06 25.33 38.15
C ARG A 427 35.46 23.86 38.04
N VAL A 428 34.59 23.01 37.49
CA VAL A 428 34.89 21.59 37.26
C VAL A 428 35.95 21.43 36.17
N ALA A 429 35.87 22.20 35.08
CA ALA A 429 36.84 22.19 34.00
C ALA A 429 38.24 22.67 34.43
N VAL A 430 38.31 23.67 35.33
CA VAL A 430 39.56 24.14 35.94
C VAL A 430 40.15 23.10 36.89
N HIS A 431 39.31 22.42 37.70
CA HIS A 431 39.77 21.35 38.59
C HIS A 431 40.34 20.15 37.83
N LEU A 432 39.67 19.74 36.74
CA LEU A 432 40.13 18.66 35.86
C LEU A 432 41.45 19.00 35.15
N ARG A 433 41.66 20.27 34.75
CA ARG A 433 42.95 20.73 34.20
C ARG A 433 44.06 20.78 35.25
N SER A 434 43.76 21.13 36.50
CA SER A 434 44.76 21.14 37.58
C SER A 434 45.22 19.73 37.98
N ASN A 435 44.30 18.75 37.98
CA ASN A 435 44.63 17.37 38.30
C ASN A 435 45.34 16.64 37.15
N ALA A 436 45.06 16.99 35.89
CA ALA A 436 45.76 16.43 34.74
C ALA A 436 47.25 16.85 34.66
N GLY A 437 47.63 17.97 35.30
CA GLY A 437 49.01 18.48 35.33
C GLY A 437 49.89 17.92 36.46
N GLN A 438 49.31 17.21 37.45
CA GLN A 438 50.06 16.66 38.59
C GLN A 438 50.41 15.17 38.46
N GLY A 439 49.84 14.44 37.48
CA GLY A 439 50.07 12.99 37.32
C GLY A 439 51.31 12.58 36.51
N THR A 440 52.13 13.51 36.02
CA THR A 440 53.24 13.22 35.08
C THR A 440 54.64 13.57 35.59
N ARG A 441 54.82 13.76 36.91
CA ARG A 441 56.12 14.20 37.48
C ARG A 441 56.72 13.32 38.59
N GLU A 442 56.20 12.13 38.83
CA GLU A 442 56.82 11.14 39.73
C GLU A 442 56.90 9.78 39.04
N GLU A 443 57.87 9.62 38.14
CA GLU A 443 58.45 8.32 37.75
C GLU A 443 59.71 8.60 36.92
N SER A 444 60.80 8.92 37.61
CA SER A 444 62.17 8.89 37.09
C SER A 444 63.11 8.45 38.19
#